data_AF-A0A9D2EGT5-F1
#
_entry.id   AF-A0A9D2EGT5-F1
#
_cell.length_a   1.000
_cell.length_b   1.000
_cell.length_c   1.000
_cell.angle_alpha   90.00
_cell.angle_beta   90.00
_cell.angle_gamma   90.00
#
_symmetry.space_group_name_H-M   'P 1'
#
loop_
_entity.id
_entity.type
_entity.pdbx_description
1 polymer ?
#
loop_
_entity_poly.entity_id
_entity_poly.type
_entity_poly.pdbx_seq_one_letter_code
_entity_poly.pdbx_strand_id
1 'polypeptide(L)' 'MATAIPTRRRPLPFPIAFGSSAALVERNLRAARSYWRTFVSGFFEPVFYLFAMGVGIGALVGDVQVDGRAIPYAIFV' A
#
# COMPACT_ATOMS: atom_id res chain seq x y z
N MET A 1 19.02 -54.55 8.09
CA MET A 1 17.64 -54.72 7.57
C MET A 1 16.96 -53.37 7.68
N ALA A 2 16.85 -52.62 6.58
CA ALA A 2 16.55 -51.19 6.58
C ALA A 2 15.04 -50.91 6.67
N THR A 3 14.64 -50.08 7.64
CA THR A 3 13.25 -49.63 7.84
C THR A 3 12.90 -48.52 6.85
N ALA A 4 11.96 -48.78 5.95
CA ALA A 4 11.46 -47.78 5.01
C ALA A 4 10.51 -46.79 5.72
N ILE A 5 10.82 -45.49 5.65
CA ILE A 5 9.96 -44.41 6.15
C ILE A 5 8.84 -44.16 5.13
N PRO A 6 7.55 -44.25 5.49
CA PRO A 6 6.48 -43.92 4.56
C PRO A 6 6.43 -42.41 4.33
N THR A 7 6.87 -41.97 3.16
CA THR A 7 6.78 -40.57 2.72
C THR A 7 5.32 -40.21 2.44
N ARG A 8 4.63 -39.63 3.43
CA ARG A 8 3.25 -39.14 3.26
C ARG A 8 3.25 -37.97 2.28
N ARG A 9 2.86 -38.22 1.03
CA ARG A 9 2.64 -37.18 0.02
C ARG A 9 1.50 -36.28 0.49
N ARG A 10 1.82 -35.08 0.98
CA ARG A 10 0.83 -34.01 1.19
C ARG A 10 0.31 -33.59 -0.19
N PRO A 11 -1.00 -33.65 -0.48
CA PRO A 11 -1.53 -33.10 -1.72
C PRO A 11 -1.23 -31.60 -1.74
N LEU A 12 -0.58 -31.13 -2.80
CA LEU A 12 -0.31 -29.71 -2.98
C LEU A 12 -1.66 -28.97 -3.07
N PRO A 13 -1.90 -27.92 -2.27
CA PRO A 13 -3.22 -27.30 -2.12
C PRO A 13 -3.63 -26.41 -3.29
N PHE A 14 -3.11 -26.68 -4.49
CA PHE A 14 -3.40 -25.85 -5.65
C PHE A 14 -3.38 -26.70 -6.92
N PRO A 15 -4.50 -26.81 -7.66
CA PRO A 15 -4.37 -27.18 -9.06
C PRO A 15 -3.55 -26.07 -9.72
N ILE A 16 -2.45 -26.42 -10.38
CA ILE A 16 -1.84 -25.54 -11.39
C ILE A 16 -2.86 -25.50 -12.52
N ALA A 17 -3.94 -24.75 -12.30
CA ALA A 17 -4.94 -24.50 -13.30
C ALA A 17 -4.27 -23.56 -14.28
N PHE A 18 -4.05 -24.04 -15.50
CA PHE A 18 -3.98 -23.20 -16.68
C PHE A 18 -5.37 -22.56 -16.89
N GLY A 19 -5.84 -21.82 -15.90
CA GLY A 19 -7.14 -21.16 -15.86
C GLY A 19 -7.07 -19.85 -16.63
N SER A 20 -8.20 -19.45 -17.22
CA SER A 20 -8.28 -18.19 -17.95
C SER A 20 -7.75 -17.05 -17.08
N SER A 21 -6.86 -16.22 -17.65
CA SER A 21 -6.36 -15.00 -17.01
C SER A 21 -7.50 -14.14 -16.46
N ALA A 22 -8.64 -14.13 -17.16
CA ALA A 22 -9.88 -13.50 -16.74
C ALA A 22 -10.41 -14.03 -15.38
N ALA A 23 -10.42 -15.35 -15.15
CA ALA A 23 -10.89 -15.92 -13.89
C ALA A 23 -9.97 -15.54 -12.70
N LEU A 24 -8.66 -15.42 -12.95
CA LEU A 24 -7.72 -14.93 -11.94
C LEU A 24 -7.98 -13.46 -11.61
N VAL A 25 -8.18 -12.61 -12.63
CA VAL A 25 -8.49 -11.19 -12.45
C VAL A 25 -9.82 -11.02 -11.70
N GLU A 26 -10.87 -11.75 -12.08
CA GLU A 26 -12.17 -11.69 -11.40
C GLU A 26 -12.05 -12.07 -9.92
N ARG A 27 -11.29 -13.12 -9.60
CA ARG A 27 -11.03 -13.53 -8.22
C ARG A 27 -10.32 -12.42 -7.44
N ASN A 28 -9.30 -11.80 -8.03
CA ASN A 28 -8.56 -10.71 -7.39
C ASN A 28 -9.45 -9.47 -7.21
N LEU A 29 -10.31 -9.12 -8.16
CA LEU A 29 -11.24 -8.01 -8.03
C LEU A 29 -12.28 -8.24 -6.93
N ARG A 30 -12.80 -9.47 -6.80
CA ARG A 30 -13.70 -9.83 -5.69
C ARG A 30 -13.00 -9.70 -4.34
N ALA A 31 -11.73 -10.10 -4.24
CA ALA A 31 -10.91 -9.91 -3.03
C ALA A 31 -10.58 -8.42 -2.77
N ALA A 32 -10.28 -7.63 -3.82
CA ALA A 32 -9.99 -6.20 -3.71
C ALA A 32 -11.14 -5.41 -3.06
N ARG A 33 -12.39 -5.84 -3.26
CA ARG A 33 -13.58 -5.22 -2.65
C ARG A 33 -13.52 -5.18 -1.12
N SER A 34 -12.95 -6.17 -0.45
CA SER A 34 -12.82 -6.16 1.02
C SER A 34 -11.72 -5.22 1.52
N TYR A 35 -10.73 -4.90 0.68
CA TYR A 35 -9.59 -4.04 1.01
C TYR A 35 -9.85 -2.55 0.79
N TRP A 36 -11.07 -2.16 0.40
CA TRP A 36 -11.44 -0.76 0.16
C TRP A 36 -11.02 0.18 1.30
N ARG A 37 -11.19 -0.23 2.56
CA ARG A 37 -10.79 0.56 3.74
C ARG A 37 -9.29 0.80 3.80
N THR A 38 -8.48 -0.22 3.51
CA THR A 38 -7.02 -0.13 3.49
C THR A 38 -6.53 0.76 2.36
N PHE A 39 -7.18 0.69 1.19
CA PHE A 39 -6.87 1.58 0.06
C PHE A 39 -7.16 3.04 0.41
N VAL A 40 -8.32 3.31 1.00
CA VAL A 40 -8.71 4.66 1.46
C VAL A 40 -7.72 5.15 2.52
N SER A 41 -7.44 4.38 3.57
CA SER A 41 -6.49 4.82 4.60
C SER A 41 -5.09 5.05 4.03
N GLY A 42 -4.59 4.16 3.16
CA GLY A 42 -3.28 4.31 2.54
C GLY A 42 -3.12 5.55 1.66
N PHE A 43 -4.22 6.11 1.16
CA PHE A 43 -4.21 7.38 0.43
C PHE A 43 -4.39 8.59 1.37
N PHE A 44 -5.38 8.53 2.26
CA PHE A 44 -5.75 9.68 3.08
C PHE A 44 -4.77 9.95 4.21
N GLU A 45 -4.13 8.93 4.77
CA GLU A 45 -3.16 9.11 5.85
C GLU A 45 -1.96 9.99 5.42
N PRO A 46 -1.26 9.71 4.29
CA PRO A 46 -0.25 10.62 3.77
C PRO A 46 -0.77 12.02 3.43
N VAL A 47 -1.98 12.11 2.84
CA VAL A 47 -2.56 13.42 2.47
C VAL A 47 -2.84 14.26 3.71
N PHE A 48 -3.41 13.68 4.76
CA PHE A 48 -3.66 14.39 6.02
C PHE A 48 -2.36 14.75 6.73
N TYR A 49 -1.33 13.90 6.63
CA TYR A 49 0.00 14.22 7.14
C TYR A 49 0.59 15.46 6.45
N LEU A 50 0.58 15.50 5.11
CA LEU A 50 1.06 16.64 4.34
C LEU A 50 0.22 17.90 4.59
N PHE A 51 -1.10 17.76 4.68
CA PHE A 51 -1.98 18.87 5.02
C PHE A 51 -1.69 19.45 6.41
N ALA A 52 -1.53 18.59 7.42
CA ALA A 52 -1.21 19.00 8.77
C ALA A 52 0.16 19.70 8.85
N MET A 53 1.16 19.23 8.11
CA MET A 53 2.45 19.92 8.04
C MET A 53 2.36 21.23 7.27
N GLY A 54 1.82 21.22 6.05
CA GLY A 54 1.74 22.40 5.20
C GLY A 54 0.93 23.54 5.82
N VAL A 55 -0.21 23.24 6.44
CA VAL A 55 -1.06 24.26 7.09
C VAL A 55 -0.67 24.48 8.55
N GLY A 56 -0.55 23.40 9.32
CA GLY A 56 -0.29 23.50 10.76
C GLY A 56 1.12 24.02 11.06
N ILE A 57 2.15 23.34 10.54
CA ILE A 57 3.55 23.79 10.71
C ILE A 57 3.79 25.05 9.87
N GLY A 58 3.24 25.14 8.67
CA GLY A 58 3.37 26.34 7.82
C GLY A 58 2.86 27.62 8.47
N ALA A 59 1.81 27.57 9.29
CA ALA A 59 1.34 28.73 10.05
C ALA A 59 2.31 29.17 11.16
N LEU A 60 3.11 28.25 11.70
CA LEU A 60 4.10 28.53 12.73
C LEU A 60 5.43 29.02 12.14
N VAL A 61 5.82 28.48 10.98
CA VAL A 61 7.08 28.81 10.31
C VAL A 61 6.94 30.06 9.44
N GLY A 62 5.83 30.20 8.72
CA GLY A 62 5.59 31.29 7.76
C GLY A 62 6.47 31.20 6.52
N ASP A 63 7.02 32.34 6.09
CA ASP A 63 7.88 32.42 4.92
C ASP A 63 9.33 32.08 5.25
N VAL A 64 9.94 31.25 4.42
CA VAL A 64 11.35 30.87 4.48
C VAL A 64 12.14 31.74 3.50
N GLN A 65 13.24 32.33 3.97
CA GLN A 65 14.13 33.11 3.12
C GLN A 65 15.10 32.21 2.38
N VAL A 66 15.04 32.22 1.05
CA VAL A 66 15.95 31.48 0.16
C VAL A 66 16.45 32.45 -0.90
N ASP A 67 17.77 32.64 -0.99
CA ASP A 67 18.42 33.58 -1.92
C ASP A 67 17.81 35.01 -1.88
N GLY A 68 17.44 35.46 -0.68
CA GLY A 68 16.82 36.77 -0.46
C GLY A 68 15.35 36.88 -0.89
N ARG A 69 14.71 35.76 -1.23
CA ARG A 69 13.28 35.69 -1.56
C ARG A 69 12.50 34.98 -0.45
N ALA A 70 11.37 35.56 -0.07
CA ALA A 70 10.39 34.93 0.80
C ALA A 70 9.63 33.84 0.03
N ILE A 71 9.75 32.59 0.46
CA ILE A 71 9.05 31.44 -0.12
C ILE A 71 8.17 30.80 0.96
N PRO A 72 6.86 30.59 0.71
CA PRO A 72 5.98 29.94 1.68
C PRO A 72 6.46 28.53 2.04
N TYR A 73 6.46 28.19 3.33
CA TYR A 73 6.87 26.87 3.83
C TYR A 73 6.15 25.70 3.12
N ALA A 74 4.89 25.88 2.76
CA ALA A 74 4.07 24.83 2.14
C ALA A 74 4.61 24.29 0.80
N ILE A 75 5.55 24.98 0.15
CA ILE A 75 6.20 24.52 -1.10
C ILE A 75 7.21 23.38 -0.84
N PHE A 76 7.71 23.25 0.39
CA PHE A 76 8.78 22.30 0.74
C PHE A 76 8.30 20.94 1.23
N VAL A 77 6.98 20.71 1.29
CA VAL A 77 6.37 19.48 1.80
C VAL A 77 5.62 18.70 0.72
#